data_AF-A0A3D0FQ33-F1
#
_entry.id   AF-A0A3D0FQ33-F1
#
_cell.length_a   1.000
_cell.length_b   1.000
_cell.length_c   1.000
_cell.angle_alpha   90.00
_cell.angle_beta   90.00
_cell.angle_gamma   90.00
#
_symmetry.space_group_name_H-M   'P 1'
#
loop_
_entity.id
_entity.type
_entity.pdbx_description
1 polymer ?
#
loop_
_entity_poly.entity_id
_entity_poly.type
_entity_poly.pdbx_seq_one_letter_code
_entity_poly.pdbx_strand_id
1 'polypeptide(L)' 'MYLRLRREGFNNVNYIKGTELVGEDNEGTVDGVHMSDLGFYRFAKILSKYLSSSKHF' A
#
# COMPACT_ATOMS: atom_id res chain seq x y z
N MET A 1 7.98 -8.85 10.78
CA MET A 1 8.23 -9.55 9.50
C MET A 1 9.29 -8.83 8.65
N TYR A 2 9.05 -7.60 8.15
CA TYR A 2 9.98 -6.87 7.27
C TYR A 2 11.44 -6.82 7.76
N LEU A 3 11.67 -6.38 9.01
CA LEU A 3 13.03 -6.30 9.58
C LEU A 3 13.74 -7.66 9.65
N ARG A 4 12.99 -8.76 9.77
CA ARG A 4 13.56 -10.11 9.72
C ARG A 4 14.07 -10.42 8.31
N LEU A 5 13.25 -10.19 7.28
CA LEU A 5 13.64 -10.39 5.88
C LEU A 5 14.86 -9.54 5.49
N ARG A 6 14.92 -8.29 5.96
CA ARG A 6 16.10 -7.44 5.76
C ARG A 6 17.37 -8.00 6.39
N ARG A 7 17.27 -8.58 7.60
CA ARG A 7 18.40 -9.23 8.28
C ARG A 7 18.84 -10.53 7.57
N GLU A 8 17.91 -11.24 6.95
CA GLU A 8 18.17 -12.47 6.18
C GLU A 8 18.75 -12.17 4.77
N GLY A 9 18.95 -10.90 4.40
CA GLY A 9 19.61 -10.50 3.15
C GLY A 9 18.67 -10.21 1.97
N PHE A 10 17.35 -10.19 2.18
CA PHE A 10 16.38 -9.83 1.14
C PHE A 10 16.37 -8.31 0.89
N ASN A 11 17.13 -7.87 -0.12
CA ASN A 11 17.34 -6.44 -0.39
C ASN A 11 16.25 -5.79 -1.26
N ASN A 12 15.45 -6.58 -1.99
CA ASN A 12 14.39 -6.08 -2.88
C ASN A 12 12.99 -6.26 -2.28
N VAL A 13 12.84 -5.96 -0.99
CA VAL A 13 11.55 -5.99 -0.29
C VAL A 13 11.29 -4.60 0.27
N ASN A 14 10.11 -4.05 -0.04
CA ASN A 14 9.66 -2.76 0.47
C ASN A 14 8.45 -2.97 1.38
N TYR A 15 8.35 -2.16 2.44
CA TYR A 15 7.20 -2.17 3.34
C TYR A 15 6.44 -0.85 3.23
N ILE A 16 5.18 -0.92 2.83
CA ILE A 16 4.25 0.20 2.78
C ILE A 16 3.31 0.06 3.98
N LYS A 17 3.15 1.12 4.77
CA LYS A 17 2.22 1.12 5.91
C LYS A 17 0.78 1.08 5.39
N GLY A 18 -0.06 0.28 6.06
CA GLY A 18 -1.46 0.08 5.68
C GLY A 18 -2.43 1.19 6.09
N THR A 19 -2.02 2.06 7.02
CA THR A 19 -2.86 3.18 7.49
C THR A 19 -3.12 4.17 6.36
N GLU A 20 -4.32 4.75 6.32
CA GLU A 20 -4.72 5.82 5.37
C GLU A 20 -4.76 5.41 3.89
N LEU A 21 -4.56 4.14 3.54
CA LEU A 21 -4.48 3.70 2.14
C LEU A 21 -5.77 3.95 1.33
N VAL A 22 -6.92 4.03 2.01
CA VAL A 22 -8.23 4.25 1.39
C VAL A 22 -8.94 5.49 1.92
N GLY A 23 -8.22 6.35 2.66
CA GLY A 23 -8.77 7.50 3.39
C GLY A 23 -9.32 7.15 4.78
N GLU A 24 -9.70 8.16 5.55
CA GLU A 24 -10.18 8.05 6.94
C GLU A 24 -11.64 8.51 7.13
N ASP A 25 -12.31 8.85 6.03
CA ASP A 25 -13.70 9.33 6.01
C ASP A 25 -14.74 8.19 5.99
N ASN A 26 -14.28 6.93 6.10
CA ASN A 26 -15.09 5.71 6.01
C ASN A 26 -15.77 5.47 4.65
N GLU A 27 -15.40 6.20 3.60
CA GLU A 27 -15.94 6.03 2.24
C GLU A 27 -15.10 5.07 1.37
N GLY A 28 -13.98 4.58 1.92
CA GLY A 28 -13.03 3.73 1.21
C GLY A 28 -13.50 2.29 1.01
N THR A 29 -14.56 1.85 1.70
CA THR A 29 -15.03 0.45 1.68
C THR A 29 -16.54 0.38 1.66
N VAL A 30 -17.10 -0.65 1.01
CA VAL A 30 -18.55 -0.88 0.98
C VAL A 30 -19.07 -1.45 2.30
N ASP A 31 -18.29 -2.31 2.95
CA ASP A 31 -18.69 -3.08 4.14
C ASP A 31 -17.64 -3.07 5.27
N GLY A 32 -16.67 -2.14 5.19
CA GLY A 32 -15.53 -2.08 6.12
C GLY A 32 -14.34 -2.96 5.71
N VAL A 33 -14.47 -3.80 4.68
CA VAL A 33 -13.40 -4.71 4.22
C VAL A 33 -13.14 -4.55 2.73
N HIS A 34 -14.17 -4.65 1.90
CA HIS A 34 -14.06 -4.60 0.45
C HIS A 34 -14.06 -3.15 -0.03
N MET A 35 -13.01 -2.78 -0.75
CA MET A 35 -12.86 -1.41 -1.25
C MET A 35 -13.99 -1.03 -2.21
N SER A 36 -14.49 0.19 -2.05
CA SER A 36 -15.31 0.84 -3.07
C SER A 36 -14.43 1.28 -4.25
N ASP A 37 -15.03 1.74 -5.35
CA ASP A 37 -14.27 2.32 -6.46
C ASP A 37 -13.39 3.50 -6.00
N LEU A 38 -13.91 4.33 -5.08
CA LEU A 38 -13.16 5.41 -4.45
C LEU A 38 -11.99 4.86 -3.63
N GLY A 39 -12.20 3.78 -2.88
CA GLY A 39 -11.16 3.07 -2.13
C GLY A 39 -10.03 2.58 -3.03
N PHE A 40 -10.37 1.88 -4.12
CA PHE A 40 -9.39 1.42 -5.11
C PHE A 40 -8.63 2.58 -5.75
N TYR A 41 -9.31 3.67 -6.11
CA TYR A 41 -8.67 4.86 -6.67
C TYR A 41 -7.66 5.49 -5.71
N ARG A 42 -8.03 5.67 -4.43
CA ARG A 42 -7.14 6.20 -3.38
C ARG A 42 -5.94 5.29 -3.16
N PHE A 43 -6.19 3.99 -3.05
CA PHE A 43 -5.16 2.97 -2.89
C PHE A 43 -4.15 3.01 -4.05
N ALA A 44 -4.62 3.00 -5.29
CA ALA A 44 -3.79 3.05 -6.49
C ALA A 44 -2.95 4.33 -6.55
N LYS A 45 -3.51 5.49 -6.15
CA LYS A 45 -2.79 6.77 -6.11
C LYS A 45 -1.64 6.78 -5.10
N ILE A 46 -1.77 6.08 -3.98
CA ILE A 46 -0.69 5.95 -3.00
C ILE A 46 0.34 4.93 -3.49
N LEU A 47 -0.13 3.76 -3.94
CA LEU A 47 0.74 2.69 -4.43
C LEU A 47 1.62 3.16 -5.60
N SER A 48 1.08 3.94 -6.53
CA SER A 48 1.83 4.46 -7.68
C SER A 48 3.06 5.27 -7.27
N LYS A 49 3.00 6.04 -6.16
CA LYS A 49 4.17 6.79 -5.66
C LYS A 49 5.34 5.87 -5.31
N TYR A 50 5.06 4.71 -4.76
CA TYR A 50 6.07 3.71 -4.39
C TYR A 50 6.57 2.93 -5.60
N LEU A 51 5.67 2.60 -6.54
CA LEU A 51 6.01 1.88 -7.76
C LEU A 51 6.87 2.74 -8.70
N SER A 52 6.49 3.99 -8.96
CA SER A 52 7.23 4.89 -9.85
C SER A 52 8.61 5.28 -9.30
N SER A 53 8.83 5.16 -7.99
CA SER A 53 10.13 5.42 -7.36
C SER A 53 11.04 4.18 -7.33
N SER A 54 10.51 3.00 -7.66
CA SER A 54 11.24 1.75 -7.66
C SER A 54 12.01 1.60 -8.96
N LYS A 55 13.35 1.48 -8.89
CA LYS A 55 14.26 1.36 -10.06
C LYS A 55 14.08 0.07 -10.90
N HIS A 56 12.99 -0.66 -10.72
CA HIS A 56 12.70 -1.92 -11.42
C HIS A 56 11.49 -1.81 -12.37
N PHE A 57 10.92 -0.60 -12.49
CA PHE A 57 10.01 -0.21 -13.56
C PHE A 57 10.63 0.94 -14.36
#